data_AF-A0A958XSM2-F1
#
_entry.id   AF-A0A958XSM2-F1
#
_cell.length_a   1.000
_cell.length_b   1.000
_cell.length_c   1.000
_cell.angle_alpha   90.00
_cell.angle_beta   90.00
_cell.angle_gamma   90.00
#
_symmetry.space_group_name_H-M   'P 1'
#
loop_
_entity.id
_entity.type
_entity.pdbx_description
1 polymer ?
#
loop_
_entity_poly.entity_id
_entity_poly.type
_entity_poly.pdbx_seq_one_letter_code
_entity_poly.pdbx_strand_id
1 'polypeptide(L)'
;MSVKYDPVHWTPHKKIYDRLMLSLAGLYFVLFAVLQLVLHPQITAETLVIRATGTLAFLMLHIILCIGPLCRLDRRFLPLLYNRRHLGVTMFLIALIHGVFNLVQFHSLGNVDPLVSLFGSNTQYGSLARFPFQSLGFFALVILFLMAATSHDFWLKNLTPPVWKALHMGVYAAYAMLVMHVMLGVIQLEKSPVLIGLTGLGMSTVIGLHVTAAYRQAKKDSEAQPKSEEITRGADIPEGFEYACEVADIADTRAKVLILSGENIALFKYDGKLSAVHNLCKHQNGPLGEGKVLDGCITCPWHGYQYLPENGQSPPPFEEKVCTYDVMVKNGRVYVNPKPYPEGTARPPAIIS
;
A
#
# COMPACT_ATOMS: atom_id res chain seq x y z
N MET A 1 19.17 24.10 2.28
CA MET A 1 18.75 24.21 0.86
C MET A 1 17.23 24.19 0.84
N SER A 2 16.58 25.21 0.26
CA SER A 2 15.12 25.19 0.15
C SER A 2 14.72 24.02 -0.74
N VAL A 3 13.92 23.09 -0.23
CA VAL A 3 13.39 21.97 -1.01
C VAL A 3 12.50 22.58 -2.09
N LYS A 4 13.02 22.70 -3.32
CA LYS A 4 12.25 23.25 -4.44
C LYS A 4 11.06 22.31 -4.65
N TYR A 5 9.86 22.85 -4.51
CA TYR A 5 8.63 22.14 -4.80
C TYR A 5 8.61 21.78 -6.29
N ASP A 6 8.58 20.49 -6.61
CA ASP A 6 8.31 20.03 -7.96
C ASP A 6 6.82 19.65 -8.03
N PRO A 7 5.99 20.37 -8.79
CA PRO A 7 4.58 20.03 -8.94
C PRO A 7 4.42 18.62 -9.49
N VAL A 8 3.30 17.97 -9.14
CA VAL A 8 2.99 16.63 -9.63
C VAL A 8 3.06 16.61 -11.17
N HIS A 9 4.01 15.85 -11.71
CA HIS A 9 4.09 15.61 -13.16
C HIS A 9 2.86 14.83 -13.62
N TRP A 10 1.90 15.55 -14.20
CA TRP A 10 0.64 15.02 -14.73
C TRP A 10 0.87 14.43 -16.12
N THR A 11 1.40 13.20 -16.15
CA THR A 11 1.60 12.46 -17.39
C THR A 11 0.25 12.19 -18.09
N PRO A 12 0.23 11.95 -19.42
CA PRO A 12 -1.00 11.62 -20.13
C PRO A 12 -1.78 10.46 -19.52
N HIS A 13 -1.08 9.42 -19.04
CA HIS A 13 -1.68 8.28 -18.36
C HIS A 13 -2.38 8.68 -17.04
N LYS A 14 -1.77 9.54 -16.22
CA LYS A 14 -2.41 10.05 -14.99
C LYS A 14 -3.65 10.87 -15.32
N LYS A 15 -3.61 11.72 -16.35
CA LYS A 15 -4.78 12.50 -16.80
C LYS A 15 -5.94 11.61 -17.25
N ILE A 16 -5.65 10.50 -17.92
CA ILE A 16 -6.68 9.53 -18.33
C ILE A 16 -7.27 8.85 -17.09
N TYR A 17 -6.42 8.39 -16.16
CA TYR A 17 -6.86 7.76 -14.92
C TYR A 17 -7.75 8.68 -14.09
N ASP A 18 -7.33 9.92 -13.84
CA ASP A 18 -8.11 10.85 -13.03
C ASP A 18 -9.45 11.20 -13.69
N ARG A 19 -9.48 11.37 -15.02
CA ARG A 19 -10.74 11.57 -15.76
C ARG A 19 -11.66 10.37 -15.64
N LEU A 20 -11.14 9.15 -15.78
CA LEU A 20 -11.93 7.93 -15.63
C LEU A 20 -12.50 7.81 -14.22
N MET A 21 -11.66 8.00 -13.20
CA MET A 21 -12.07 7.97 -11.80
C MET A 21 -13.16 9.00 -11.50
N LEU A 22 -12.98 10.26 -11.91
CA LEU A 22 -13.98 11.31 -11.72
C LEU A 22 -15.27 11.03 -12.51
N SER A 23 -15.17 10.46 -13.71
CA SER A 23 -16.34 10.07 -14.50
C SER A 23 -17.12 8.94 -13.82
N LEU A 24 -16.44 7.94 -13.24
CA LEU A 24 -17.08 6.86 -12.49
C LEU A 24 -17.73 7.38 -11.19
N ALA A 25 -17.09 8.31 -10.49
CA ALA A 25 -17.68 8.98 -9.32
C ALA A 25 -18.93 9.80 -9.72
N GLY A 26 -18.86 10.56 -10.81
CA GLY A 26 -20.00 11.31 -11.35
C GLY A 26 -21.15 10.39 -11.76
N LEU A 27 -20.84 9.30 -12.47
CA LEU A 27 -21.83 8.28 -12.84
C LEU A 27 -22.48 7.66 -11.60
N TYR A 28 -21.69 7.34 -10.56
CA TYR A 28 -22.22 6.85 -9.30
C TYR A 28 -23.21 7.83 -8.67
N PHE A 29 -22.86 9.12 -8.59
CA PHE A 29 -23.77 10.13 -8.04
C PHE A 29 -25.07 10.24 -8.82
N VAL A 30 -25.01 10.23 -10.16
CA VAL A 30 -26.21 10.28 -11.00
C VAL A 30 -27.09 9.05 -10.77
N LEU A 31 -26.51 7.85 -10.82
CA LEU A 31 -27.26 6.60 -10.62
C LEU A 31 -27.86 6.52 -9.21
N PHE A 32 -27.09 6.91 -8.19
CA PHE A 32 -27.56 6.96 -6.80
C PHE A 32 -28.71 7.96 -6.65
N ALA A 33 -28.57 9.17 -7.23
CA ALA A 33 -29.59 10.21 -7.19
C ALA A 33 -30.89 9.76 -7.85
N VAL A 34 -30.83 9.24 -9.07
CA VAL A 34 -31.99 8.74 -9.80
C VAL A 34 -32.67 7.62 -9.02
N LEU A 35 -31.91 6.63 -8.52
CA LEU A 35 -32.46 5.52 -7.76
C LEU A 35 -33.16 6.00 -6.48
N GLN A 36 -32.53 6.89 -5.70
CA GLN A 36 -33.10 7.38 -4.45
C GLN A 36 -34.31 8.29 -4.67
N LEU A 37 -34.33 9.13 -5.71
CA LEU A 37 -35.50 9.96 -6.02
C LEU A 37 -36.70 9.12 -6.48
N VAL A 38 -36.45 8.01 -7.20
CA VAL A 38 -37.50 7.06 -7.60
C VAL A 38 -38.05 6.30 -6.40
N LEU A 39 -37.19 5.79 -5.51
CA LEU A 39 -37.59 5.01 -4.34
C LEU A 39 -38.13 5.86 -3.20
N HIS A 40 -37.64 7.10 -3.06
CA HIS A 40 -37.96 8.04 -1.99
C HIS A 40 -38.19 9.45 -2.55
N PRO A 41 -39.35 9.72 -3.15
CA PRO A 41 -39.64 11.02 -3.79
C PRO A 41 -39.56 12.23 -2.85
N GLN A 42 -39.63 12.01 -1.54
CA GLN A 42 -39.58 13.04 -0.50
C GLN A 42 -38.17 13.24 0.08
N ILE A 43 -37.13 12.60 -0.48
CA ILE A 43 -35.76 12.77 0.01
C ILE A 43 -35.30 14.22 -0.23
N THR A 44 -34.73 14.85 0.80
CA THR A 44 -34.18 16.20 0.67
C THR A 44 -32.85 16.16 -0.09
N ALA A 45 -32.48 17.28 -0.71
CA ALA A 45 -31.21 17.39 -1.45
C ALA A 45 -30.00 17.17 -0.53
N GLU A 46 -30.04 17.67 0.69
CA GLU A 46 -28.99 17.52 1.70
C GLU A 46 -28.81 16.06 2.09
N THR A 47 -29.93 15.35 2.37
CA THR A 47 -29.90 13.91 2.69
C THR A 47 -29.33 13.11 1.53
N LEU A 48 -29.68 13.48 0.30
CA LEU A 48 -29.18 12.83 -0.90
C LEU A 48 -27.66 12.98 -1.03
N VAL A 49 -27.14 14.19 -0.86
CA VAL A 49 -25.69 14.48 -0.90
C VAL A 49 -24.96 13.73 0.21
N ILE A 50 -25.46 13.78 1.45
CA ILE A 50 -24.85 13.10 2.61
C ILE A 50 -24.74 11.59 2.36
N ARG A 51 -25.83 10.94 1.92
CA ARG A 51 -25.83 9.49 1.68
C ARG A 51 -24.96 9.12 0.48
N ALA A 52 -25.03 9.85 -0.61
CA ALA A 52 -24.28 9.54 -1.82
C ALA A 52 -22.77 9.66 -1.61
N THR A 53 -22.33 10.73 -0.94
CA THR A 53 -20.90 10.95 -0.63
C THR A 53 -20.39 9.95 0.39
N GLY A 54 -21.16 9.64 1.44
CA GLY A 54 -20.77 8.66 2.46
C GLY A 54 -20.61 7.25 1.89
N THR A 55 -21.58 6.80 1.08
CA THR A 55 -21.55 5.47 0.46
C THR A 55 -20.48 5.35 -0.61
N LEU A 56 -20.28 6.37 -1.45
CA LEU A 56 -19.18 6.39 -2.44
C LEU A 56 -17.81 6.37 -1.77
N ALA A 57 -17.57 7.21 -0.76
CA ALA A 57 -16.30 7.24 -0.05
C ALA A 57 -15.99 5.88 0.60
N PHE A 58 -16.99 5.25 1.23
CA PHE A 58 -16.81 3.95 1.85
C PHE A 58 -16.56 2.84 0.81
N LEU A 59 -17.26 2.86 -0.33
CA LEU A 59 -16.98 1.96 -1.46
C LEU A 59 -15.56 2.13 -2.00
N MET A 60 -15.13 3.38 -2.22
CA MET A 60 -13.77 3.68 -2.67
C MET A 60 -12.73 3.17 -1.67
N LEU A 61 -12.96 3.33 -0.37
CA LEU A 61 -12.04 2.83 0.66
C LEU A 61 -11.88 1.30 0.60
N HIS A 62 -12.95 0.54 0.41
CA HIS A 62 -12.86 -0.91 0.18
C HIS A 62 -11.98 -1.23 -1.02
N ILE A 63 -12.22 -0.55 -2.16
CA ILE A 63 -11.44 -0.75 -3.38
C ILE A 63 -9.97 -0.45 -3.12
N ILE A 64 -9.66 0.69 -2.49
CA ILE A 64 -8.28 1.12 -2.17
C ILE A 64 -7.56 0.05 -1.33
N LEU A 65 -8.21 -0.47 -0.28
CA LEU A 65 -7.64 -1.49 0.59
C LEU A 65 -7.42 -2.83 -0.13
N CYS A 66 -8.22 -3.15 -1.14
CA CYS A 66 -8.03 -4.36 -1.94
C CYS A 66 -6.83 -4.28 -2.90
N ILE A 67 -6.42 -3.08 -3.36
CA ILE A 67 -5.35 -2.93 -4.36
C ILE A 67 -4.04 -3.61 -3.92
N GLY A 68 -3.61 -3.39 -2.66
CA GLY A 68 -2.35 -3.90 -2.15
C GLY A 68 -2.25 -5.43 -2.18
N PRO A 69 -3.17 -6.15 -1.51
CA PRO A 69 -3.26 -7.61 -1.61
C PRO A 69 -3.42 -8.13 -3.04
N LEU A 70 -4.28 -7.50 -3.87
CA LEU A 70 -4.48 -7.92 -5.25
C LEU A 70 -3.17 -7.89 -6.05
N CYS A 71 -2.36 -6.85 -5.90
CA CYS A 71 -1.05 -6.75 -6.55
C CYS A 71 -0.08 -7.85 -6.12
N ARG A 72 -0.17 -8.32 -4.85
CA ARG A 72 0.65 -9.43 -4.35
C ARG A 72 0.17 -10.79 -4.85
N LEU A 73 -1.13 -10.93 -5.08
CA LEU A 73 -1.74 -12.17 -5.56
C LEU A 73 -1.64 -12.31 -7.08
N ASP A 74 -1.69 -11.19 -7.81
CA ASP A 74 -1.66 -11.16 -9.26
C ASP A 74 -1.04 -9.85 -9.78
N ARG A 75 0.01 -9.99 -10.60
CA ARG A 75 0.78 -8.86 -11.15
C ARG A 75 -0.02 -7.98 -12.12
N ARG A 76 -1.14 -8.45 -12.67
CA ARG A 76 -2.01 -7.65 -13.55
C ARG A 76 -2.57 -6.40 -12.88
N PHE A 77 -2.62 -6.37 -11.55
CA PHE A 77 -3.14 -5.22 -10.79
C PHE A 77 -2.08 -4.16 -10.46
N LEU A 78 -0.79 -4.40 -10.76
CA LEU A 78 0.29 -3.42 -10.51
C LEU A 78 0.01 -2.01 -11.09
N PRO A 79 -0.62 -1.83 -12.27
CA PRO A 79 -0.98 -0.51 -12.77
C PRO A 79 -1.93 0.28 -11.84
N LEU A 80 -2.78 -0.40 -11.07
CA LEU A 80 -3.67 0.26 -10.09
C LEU A 80 -2.91 0.75 -8.87
N LEU A 81 -1.84 0.07 -8.49
CA LEU A 81 -0.98 0.44 -7.36
C LEU A 81 -0.39 1.85 -7.55
N TYR A 82 -0.07 2.21 -8.80
CA TYR A 82 0.51 3.51 -9.16
C TYR A 82 -0.41 4.68 -8.82
N ASN A 83 -1.72 4.52 -9.08
CA ASN A 83 -2.70 5.58 -8.89
C ASN A 83 -3.47 5.47 -7.57
N ARG A 84 -3.09 4.54 -6.68
CA ARG A 84 -3.74 4.35 -5.37
C ARG A 84 -3.76 5.62 -4.52
N ARG A 85 -2.74 6.46 -4.66
CA ARG A 85 -2.61 7.73 -3.93
C ARG A 85 -3.68 8.73 -4.35
N HIS A 86 -3.85 8.92 -5.66
CA HIS A 86 -4.89 9.79 -6.21
C HIS A 86 -6.27 9.32 -5.76
N LEU A 87 -6.53 8.01 -5.85
CA LEU A 87 -7.78 7.41 -5.39
C LEU A 87 -8.03 7.66 -3.90
N GLY A 88 -6.99 7.54 -3.06
CA GLY A 88 -7.06 7.83 -1.62
C GLY A 88 -7.37 9.29 -1.30
N VAL A 89 -6.72 10.23 -1.98
CA VAL A 89 -6.98 11.67 -1.80
C VAL A 89 -8.40 12.03 -2.27
N THR A 90 -8.84 11.52 -3.41
CA THR A 90 -10.22 11.73 -3.91
C THR A 90 -11.26 11.14 -2.95
N MET A 91 -11.03 9.93 -2.45
CA MET A 91 -11.90 9.32 -1.43
C MET A 91 -11.98 10.19 -0.17
N PHE A 92 -10.84 10.70 0.32
CA PHE A 92 -10.81 11.63 1.45
C PHE A 92 -11.62 12.90 1.17
N LEU A 93 -11.47 13.53 0.00
CA LEU A 93 -12.23 14.74 -0.34
C LEU A 93 -13.74 14.48 -0.38
N ILE A 94 -14.16 13.33 -0.92
CA ILE A 94 -15.58 12.92 -0.91
C ILE A 94 -16.06 12.66 0.53
N ALA A 95 -15.26 12.00 1.37
CA ALA A 95 -15.56 11.78 2.78
C ALA A 95 -15.63 13.09 3.58
N LEU A 96 -14.80 14.08 3.23
CA LEU A 96 -14.82 15.40 3.83
C LEU A 96 -16.13 16.13 3.51
N ILE A 97 -16.62 16.03 2.26
CA ILE A 97 -17.94 16.57 1.89
C ILE A 97 -19.03 15.92 2.75
N HIS A 98 -19.01 14.58 2.89
CA HIS A 98 -19.95 13.88 3.77
C HIS A 98 -19.90 14.42 5.21
N GLY A 99 -18.71 14.54 5.80
CA GLY A 99 -18.54 15.03 7.17
C GLY A 99 -19.01 16.48 7.36
N VAL A 100 -18.62 17.37 6.45
CA VAL A 100 -18.99 18.80 6.49
C VAL A 100 -20.49 18.98 6.35
N PHE A 101 -21.14 18.29 5.39
CA PHE A 101 -22.60 18.41 5.22
C PHE A 101 -23.37 17.88 6.44
N ASN A 102 -22.91 16.80 7.08
CA ASN A 102 -23.52 16.35 8.34
C ASN A 102 -23.36 17.39 9.46
N LEU A 103 -22.17 17.99 9.59
CA LEU A 103 -21.90 19.01 10.60
C LEU A 103 -22.81 20.23 10.40
N VAL A 104 -22.96 20.68 9.15
CA VAL A 104 -23.85 21.79 8.81
C VAL A 104 -25.30 21.41 9.09
N GLN A 105 -25.78 20.29 8.55
CA GLN A 105 -27.19 19.91 8.63
C GLN A 105 -27.67 19.66 10.05
N PHE A 106 -26.85 19.02 10.90
CA PHE A 106 -27.29 18.55 12.21
C PHE A 106 -26.75 19.35 13.39
N HIS A 107 -25.73 20.19 13.20
CA HIS A 107 -25.08 20.91 14.31
C HIS A 107 -24.98 22.43 14.12
N SER A 108 -25.06 22.97 12.89
CA SER A 108 -24.81 24.42 12.67
C SER A 108 -25.90 25.36 13.14
N LEU A 109 -27.14 24.87 13.29
CA LEU A 109 -28.29 25.68 13.72
C LEU A 109 -28.48 25.71 15.24
N GLY A 110 -27.54 25.11 16.00
CA GLY A 110 -27.58 25.08 17.47
C GLY A 110 -26.93 26.31 18.13
N ASN A 111 -27.15 26.45 19.44
CA ASN A 111 -26.55 27.51 20.26
C ASN A 111 -25.13 27.17 20.77
N VAL A 112 -24.54 26.10 20.27
CA VAL A 112 -23.21 25.60 20.65
C VAL A 112 -22.37 25.41 19.39
N ASP A 113 -21.06 25.56 19.53
CA ASP A 113 -20.12 25.31 18.44
C ASP A 113 -20.37 23.91 17.81
N PRO A 114 -20.39 23.77 16.47
CA PRO A 114 -20.73 22.50 15.83
C PRO A 114 -19.80 21.34 16.21
N LEU A 115 -18.51 21.59 16.41
CA LEU A 115 -17.56 20.53 16.82
C LEU A 115 -17.82 20.12 18.27
N VAL A 116 -18.08 21.09 19.15
CA VAL A 116 -18.49 20.79 20.54
C VAL A 116 -19.80 20.00 20.57
N SER A 117 -20.76 20.37 19.73
CA SER A 117 -22.05 19.69 19.57
C SER A 117 -21.89 18.23 19.14
N LEU A 118 -20.96 17.95 18.22
CA LEU A 118 -20.68 16.60 17.74
C LEU A 118 -20.25 15.64 18.86
N PHE A 119 -19.50 16.12 19.85
CA PHE A 119 -19.07 15.30 20.99
C PHE A 119 -19.98 15.40 22.22
N GLY A 120 -20.71 16.51 22.36
CA GLY A 120 -21.56 16.79 23.52
C GLY A 120 -23.00 16.31 23.40
N SER A 121 -23.51 16.14 22.17
CA SER A 121 -24.92 15.78 21.92
C SER A 121 -25.28 14.35 22.35
N ASN A 122 -24.31 13.43 22.33
CA ASN A 122 -24.48 12.07 22.82
C ASN A 122 -23.19 11.56 23.46
N THR A 123 -23.25 11.18 24.74
CA THR A 123 -22.10 10.72 25.52
C THR A 123 -22.27 9.27 26.01
N GLN A 124 -23.17 8.50 25.41
CA GLN A 124 -23.53 7.16 25.86
C GLN A 124 -22.57 6.06 25.37
N TYR A 125 -21.27 6.21 25.66
CA TYR A 125 -20.22 5.27 25.25
C TYR A 125 -20.40 3.85 25.80
N GLY A 126 -21.13 3.69 26.91
CA GLY A 126 -21.42 2.38 27.51
C GLY A 126 -22.56 1.61 26.84
N SER A 127 -23.25 2.17 25.84
CA SER A 127 -24.37 1.51 25.17
C SER A 127 -24.05 1.27 23.71
N LEU A 128 -24.08 0.01 23.26
CA LEU A 128 -23.87 -0.30 21.84
C LEU A 128 -24.98 0.30 20.97
N ALA A 129 -26.24 0.20 21.42
CA ALA A 129 -27.39 0.72 20.68
C ALA A 129 -27.49 2.25 20.65
N ARG A 130 -26.86 2.96 21.58
CA ARG A 130 -26.86 4.42 21.63
C ARG A 130 -25.47 5.01 21.53
N PHE A 131 -24.52 4.22 21.04
CA PHE A 131 -23.13 4.63 20.96
C PHE A 131 -23.01 5.89 20.08
N PRO A 132 -22.21 6.90 20.47
CA PRO A 132 -22.03 8.12 19.68
C PRO A 132 -21.14 7.85 18.46
N PHE A 133 -21.71 7.21 17.44
CA PHE A 133 -21.02 6.75 16.24
C PHE A 133 -20.39 7.91 15.42
N GLN A 134 -20.84 9.15 15.63
CA GLN A 134 -20.27 10.35 15.01
C GLN A 134 -18.78 10.54 15.38
N SER A 135 -18.42 10.22 16.63
CA SER A 135 -17.03 10.32 17.11
C SER A 135 -16.09 9.40 16.31
N LEU A 136 -16.54 8.19 15.97
CA LEU A 136 -15.79 7.24 15.15
C LEU A 136 -15.54 7.79 13.74
N GLY A 137 -16.57 8.39 13.14
CA GLY A 137 -16.46 9.03 11.83
C GLY A 137 -15.48 10.21 11.84
N PHE A 138 -15.52 11.04 12.89
CA PHE A 138 -14.60 12.16 13.08
C PHE A 138 -13.14 11.70 13.20
N PHE A 139 -12.83 10.77 14.11
CA PHE A 139 -11.46 10.32 14.30
C PHE A 139 -10.93 9.55 13.09
N ALA A 140 -11.78 8.79 12.39
CA ALA A 140 -11.40 8.21 11.10
C ALA A 140 -11.07 9.29 10.06
N LEU A 141 -11.87 10.36 9.96
CA LEU A 141 -11.62 11.47 9.05
C LEU A 141 -10.30 12.18 9.37
N VAL A 142 -9.95 12.35 10.65
CA VAL A 142 -8.65 12.91 11.08
C VAL A 142 -7.48 12.04 10.61
N ILE A 143 -7.56 10.71 10.78
CA ILE A 143 -6.53 9.80 10.28
C ILE A 143 -6.41 9.90 8.75
N LEU A 144 -7.53 9.87 8.04
CA LEU A 144 -7.54 9.99 6.58
C LEU A 144 -7.02 11.34 6.09
N PHE A 145 -7.29 12.42 6.82
CA PHE A 145 -6.73 13.75 6.55
C PHE A 145 -5.21 13.73 6.66
N LEU A 146 -4.66 13.19 7.75
CA LEU A 146 -3.21 13.10 7.94
C LEU A 146 -2.56 12.28 6.82
N MET A 147 -3.18 11.17 6.42
CA MET A 147 -2.71 10.36 5.29
C MET A 147 -2.79 11.12 3.95
N ALA A 148 -3.88 11.84 3.69
CA ALA A 148 -4.05 12.62 2.47
C ALA A 148 -3.05 13.80 2.40
N ALA A 149 -2.89 14.53 3.50
CA ALA A 149 -1.96 15.66 3.61
C ALA A 149 -0.49 15.23 3.46
N THR A 150 -0.14 14.06 4.01
CA THR A 150 1.22 13.50 3.92
C THR A 150 1.46 12.68 2.65
N SER A 151 0.49 12.65 1.72
CA SER A 151 0.64 11.91 0.47
C SER A 151 1.49 12.64 -0.58
N HIS A 152 1.83 13.90 -0.37
CA HIS A 152 2.67 14.67 -1.31
C HIS A 152 4.15 14.26 -1.23
N ASP A 153 4.85 14.30 -2.37
CA ASP A 153 6.29 14.11 -2.52
C ASP A 153 7.16 14.94 -1.56
N PHE A 154 6.70 16.12 -1.11
CA PHE A 154 7.37 16.86 -0.05
C PHE A 154 7.45 16.03 1.24
N TRP A 155 6.34 15.49 1.72
CA TRP A 155 6.30 14.70 2.94
C TRP A 155 6.98 13.35 2.77
N LEU A 156 6.98 12.77 1.58
CA LEU A 156 7.76 11.55 1.29
C LEU A 156 9.25 11.74 1.47
N LYS A 157 9.77 12.93 1.14
CA LYS A 157 11.20 13.26 1.31
C LYS A 157 11.57 13.62 2.75
N ASN A 158 10.59 14.07 3.55
CA ASN A 158 10.83 14.57 4.91
C ASN A 158 10.46 13.58 6.01
N LEU A 159 9.62 12.59 5.73
CA LEU A 159 9.23 11.56 6.70
C LEU A 159 10.20 10.39 6.64
N THR A 160 10.64 9.93 7.80
CA THR A 160 11.44 8.70 7.89
C THR A 160 10.57 7.48 7.53
N PRO A 161 11.16 6.39 6.99
CA PRO A 161 10.44 5.16 6.69
C PRO A 161 9.55 4.61 7.82
N PRO A 162 9.97 4.56 9.11
CA PRO A 162 9.11 4.07 10.18
C PRO A 162 7.90 4.98 10.44
N VAL A 163 8.07 6.30 10.39
CA VAL A 163 6.98 7.26 10.59
C VAL A 163 5.98 7.18 9.44
N TRP A 164 6.47 7.14 8.20
CA TRP A 164 5.63 6.97 7.02
C TRP A 164 4.83 5.67 7.07
N LYS A 165 5.48 4.56 7.47
CA LYS A 165 4.81 3.27 7.64
C LYS A 165 3.75 3.34 8.75
N ALA A 166 4.05 3.94 9.90
CA ALA A 166 3.08 4.08 10.99
C ALA A 166 1.83 4.87 10.55
N LEU A 167 2.01 5.99 9.86
CA LEU A 167 0.90 6.77 9.29
C LEU A 167 0.04 5.93 8.34
N HIS A 168 0.67 5.15 7.45
CA HIS A 168 -0.05 4.29 6.51
C HIS A 168 -0.75 3.10 7.19
N MET A 169 -0.18 2.55 8.26
CA MET A 169 -0.83 1.51 9.05
C MET A 169 -2.06 2.04 9.80
N GLY A 170 -2.13 3.35 10.05
CA GLY A 170 -3.33 4.02 10.60
C GLY A 170 -4.60 3.80 9.78
N VAL A 171 -4.48 3.48 8.47
CA VAL A 171 -5.63 3.21 7.61
C VAL A 171 -6.51 2.05 8.11
N TYR A 172 -5.92 1.04 8.77
CA TYR A 172 -6.69 -0.09 9.30
C TYR A 172 -7.50 0.31 10.53
N ALA A 173 -6.96 1.20 11.37
CA ALA A 173 -7.70 1.78 12.48
C ALA A 173 -8.83 2.68 11.97
N ALA A 174 -8.56 3.52 10.95
CA ALA A 174 -9.58 4.34 10.29
C ALA A 174 -10.69 3.46 9.68
N TYR A 175 -10.34 2.38 8.99
CA TYR A 175 -11.29 1.46 8.39
C TYR A 175 -12.15 0.76 9.44
N ALA A 176 -11.57 0.29 10.55
CA ALA A 176 -12.33 -0.31 11.66
C ALA A 176 -13.31 0.70 12.27
N MET A 177 -12.88 1.95 12.49
CA MET A 177 -13.75 3.02 12.96
C MET A 177 -14.88 3.33 11.97
N LEU A 178 -14.61 3.33 10.66
CA LEU A 178 -15.63 3.58 9.64
C LEU A 178 -16.64 2.45 9.50
N VAL A 179 -16.20 1.19 9.58
CA VAL A 179 -17.09 0.03 9.65
C VAL A 179 -18.03 0.19 10.85
N MET A 180 -17.49 0.50 12.04
CA MET A 180 -18.29 0.70 13.24
C MET A 180 -19.21 1.93 13.13
N HIS A 181 -18.74 3.02 12.51
CA HIS A 181 -19.54 4.22 12.23
C HIS A 181 -20.77 3.89 11.37
N VAL A 182 -20.58 3.12 10.29
CA VAL A 182 -21.68 2.70 9.39
C VAL A 182 -22.62 1.71 10.08
N MET A 183 -22.07 0.75 10.84
CA MET A 183 -22.85 -0.26 11.57
C MET A 183 -23.74 0.34 12.65
N LEU A 184 -23.17 1.19 13.51
CA LEU A 184 -23.84 1.81 14.64
C LEU A 184 -24.68 3.04 14.25
N GLY A 185 -24.45 3.59 13.05
CA GLY A 185 -25.25 4.66 12.48
C GLY A 185 -26.36 4.13 11.59
N VAL A 186 -26.17 4.29 10.28
CA VAL A 186 -27.21 4.07 9.26
C VAL A 186 -27.75 2.64 9.24
N ILE A 187 -26.92 1.61 9.45
CA ILE A 187 -27.41 0.22 9.43
C ILE A 187 -28.30 -0.08 10.63
N GLN A 188 -27.94 0.42 11.81
CA GLN A 188 -28.76 0.24 12.99
C GLN A 188 -30.11 0.95 12.87
N LEU A 189 -30.13 2.13 12.23
CA LEU A 189 -31.33 2.96 12.07
C LEU A 189 -32.24 2.46 10.95
N GLU A 190 -31.70 2.21 9.75
CA GLU A 190 -32.50 1.91 8.55
C GLU A 190 -32.67 0.41 8.30
N LYS A 191 -31.79 -0.44 8.86
CA LYS A 191 -31.82 -1.91 8.72
C LYS A 191 -31.94 -2.40 7.27
N SER A 192 -31.44 -1.62 6.32
CA SER A 192 -31.49 -1.96 4.89
C SER A 192 -30.68 -3.24 4.60
N PRO A 193 -31.31 -4.30 4.07
CA PRO A 193 -30.60 -5.56 3.78
C PRO A 193 -29.53 -5.36 2.70
N VAL A 194 -29.76 -4.44 1.77
CA VAL A 194 -28.78 -4.10 0.71
C VAL A 194 -27.53 -3.49 1.33
N LEU A 195 -27.66 -2.53 2.25
CA LEU A 195 -26.52 -1.87 2.87
C LEU A 195 -25.71 -2.81 3.77
N ILE A 196 -26.41 -3.68 4.52
CA ILE A 196 -25.81 -4.73 5.33
C ILE A 196 -25.03 -5.69 4.42
N GLY A 197 -25.65 -6.17 3.36
CA GLY A 197 -25.04 -7.11 2.41
C GLY A 197 -23.80 -6.52 1.72
N LEU A 198 -23.88 -5.28 1.22
CA LEU A 198 -22.77 -4.60 0.57
C LEU A 198 -21.61 -4.34 1.54
N THR A 199 -21.90 -3.92 2.77
CA THR A 199 -20.86 -3.68 3.77
C THR A 199 -20.19 -4.99 4.19
N GLY A 200 -20.98 -6.05 4.43
CA GLY A 200 -20.47 -7.38 4.74
C GLY A 200 -19.59 -7.93 3.63
N LEU A 201 -20.05 -7.85 2.37
CA LEU A 201 -19.29 -8.27 1.19
C LEU A 201 -17.97 -7.51 1.07
N GLY A 202 -18.01 -6.19 1.24
CA GLY A 202 -16.82 -5.34 1.23
C GLY A 202 -15.80 -5.77 2.30
N MET A 203 -16.25 -5.93 3.54
CA MET A 203 -15.41 -6.38 4.66
C MET A 203 -14.81 -7.77 4.41
N SER A 204 -15.63 -8.75 4.02
CA SER A 204 -15.17 -10.10 3.72
C SER A 204 -14.15 -10.13 2.59
N THR A 205 -14.34 -9.29 1.56
CA THR A 205 -13.39 -9.16 0.45
C THR A 205 -12.06 -8.58 0.91
N VAL A 206 -12.08 -7.46 1.65
CA VAL A 206 -10.86 -6.83 2.19
C VAL A 206 -10.10 -7.81 3.08
N ILE A 207 -10.78 -8.40 4.07
CA ILE A 207 -10.16 -9.34 5.02
C ILE A 207 -9.64 -10.57 4.29
N GLY A 208 -10.46 -11.20 3.44
CA GLY A 208 -10.11 -12.41 2.71
C GLY A 208 -8.89 -12.22 1.81
N LEU A 209 -8.81 -11.09 1.09
CA LEU A 209 -7.66 -10.76 0.25
C LEU A 209 -6.39 -10.55 1.08
N HIS A 210 -6.46 -9.83 2.20
CA HIS A 210 -5.30 -9.62 3.07
C HIS A 210 -4.79 -10.92 3.69
N VAL A 211 -5.70 -11.76 4.22
CA VAL A 211 -5.35 -13.06 4.80
C VAL A 211 -4.74 -13.97 3.73
N THR A 212 -5.34 -14.04 2.53
CA THR A 212 -4.84 -14.87 1.44
C THR A 212 -3.46 -14.40 0.97
N ALA A 213 -3.27 -13.09 0.82
CA ALA A 213 -1.97 -12.51 0.44
C ALA A 213 -0.90 -12.77 1.52
N ALA A 214 -1.25 -12.62 2.80
CA ALA A 214 -0.35 -12.90 3.91
C ALA A 214 0.05 -14.38 3.96
N TYR A 215 -0.92 -15.30 3.81
CA TYR A 215 -0.67 -16.73 3.80
C TYR A 215 0.23 -17.15 2.63
N ARG A 216 -0.04 -16.67 1.40
CA ARG A 216 0.81 -16.97 0.24
C ARG A 216 2.22 -16.39 0.38
N GLN A 217 2.35 -15.19 0.95
CA GLN A 217 3.64 -14.58 1.20
C GLN A 217 4.44 -15.39 2.24
N ALA A 218 3.82 -15.76 3.36
CA ALA A 218 4.47 -16.57 4.39
C ALA A 218 4.93 -17.93 3.86
N LYS A 219 4.13 -18.57 2.99
CA LYS A 219 4.52 -19.81 2.31
C LYS A 219 5.74 -19.59 1.41
N LYS A 220 5.74 -18.53 0.60
CA LYS A 220 6.87 -18.17 -0.29
C LYS A 220 8.14 -17.85 0.50
N ASP A 221 8.01 -17.14 1.61
CA ASP A 221 9.14 -16.78 2.48
C ASP A 221 9.73 -18.02 3.17
N SER A 222 8.87 -18.97 3.59
CA SER A 222 9.30 -20.26 4.14
C SER A 222 9.98 -21.14 3.09
N GLU A 223 9.52 -21.13 1.83
CA GLU A 223 10.17 -21.83 0.72
C GLU A 223 11.48 -21.16 0.29
N ALA A 224 11.63 -19.85 0.53
CA ALA A 224 12.82 -19.06 0.22
C ALA A 224 13.93 -19.19 1.28
N GLN A 225 13.63 -19.74 2.46
CA GLN A 225 14.66 -20.08 3.44
C GLN A 225 15.44 -21.33 2.97
N PRO A 226 16.79 -21.28 2.94
CA PRO A 226 17.59 -22.43 2.54
C PRO A 226 17.36 -23.61 3.50
N LYS A 227 17.08 -24.79 2.96
CA LYS A 227 17.01 -26.01 3.75
C LYS A 227 18.43 -26.47 4.12
N SER A 228 18.71 -26.44 5.42
CA SER A 228 19.80 -27.11 6.17
C SER A 228 21.16 -26.41 6.31
N GLU A 229 21.55 -26.25 7.58
CA GLU A 229 22.91 -25.94 8.08
C GLU A 229 23.98 -26.98 7.67
N GLU A 230 23.57 -28.13 7.12
CA GLU A 230 24.46 -29.22 6.69
C GLU A 230 25.28 -28.87 5.43
N ILE A 231 24.76 -28.01 4.54
CA ILE A 231 25.44 -27.61 3.29
C ILE A 231 26.51 -26.53 3.53
N THR A 232 26.41 -25.77 4.62
CA THR A 232 27.27 -24.63 4.94
C THR A 232 28.63 -25.05 5.53
N ARG A 233 28.79 -26.31 5.96
CA ARG A 233 30.01 -26.83 6.63
C ARG A 233 30.96 -27.61 5.71
N GLY A 234 30.99 -27.31 4.42
CA GLY A 234 32.08 -27.79 3.55
C GLY A 234 33.40 -27.10 3.93
N ALA A 235 34.52 -27.84 3.95
CA ALA A 235 35.83 -27.41 4.46
C ALA A 235 36.48 -26.17 3.81
N ASP A 236 35.82 -25.56 2.81
CA ASP A 236 36.36 -24.46 2.00
C ASP A 236 35.38 -23.29 1.80
N ILE A 237 34.31 -23.19 2.62
CA ILE A 237 33.41 -22.03 2.58
C ILE A 237 33.93 -20.98 3.59
N PRO A 238 34.21 -19.74 3.17
CA PRO A 238 34.68 -18.70 4.10
C PRO A 238 33.67 -18.44 5.21
N GLU A 239 34.16 -18.03 6.37
CA GLU A 239 33.32 -17.74 7.52
C GLU A 239 32.27 -16.65 7.20
N GLY A 240 31.03 -16.87 7.65
CA GLY A 240 29.92 -15.96 7.45
C GLY A 240 29.16 -16.09 6.12
N PHE A 241 29.56 -16.99 5.22
CA PHE A 241 28.75 -17.32 4.04
C PHE A 241 27.69 -18.37 4.39
N GLU A 242 26.45 -18.13 3.97
CA GLU A 242 25.32 -19.06 4.10
C GLU A 242 24.96 -19.64 2.73
N TYR A 243 24.55 -20.91 2.69
CA TYR A 243 24.04 -21.52 1.48
C TYR A 243 22.76 -20.82 1.03
N ALA A 244 22.69 -20.43 -0.24
CA ALA A 244 21.55 -19.73 -0.82
C ALA A 244 20.68 -20.66 -1.67
N CYS A 245 21.25 -21.26 -2.72
CA CYS A 245 20.57 -22.10 -3.70
C CYS A 245 21.55 -22.71 -4.71
N GLU A 246 21.06 -23.53 -5.63
CA GLU A 246 21.81 -23.93 -6.83
C GLU A 246 21.76 -22.82 -7.89
N VAL A 247 22.83 -22.63 -8.66
CA VAL A 247 22.88 -21.67 -9.79
C VAL A 247 21.78 -21.95 -10.83
N ALA A 248 21.39 -23.23 -10.97
CA ALA A 248 20.33 -23.68 -11.86
C ALA A 248 18.93 -23.20 -11.42
N ASP A 249 18.74 -22.89 -10.13
CA ASP A 249 17.45 -22.41 -9.62
C ASP A 249 17.16 -20.95 -10.01
N ILE A 250 18.17 -20.23 -10.50
CA ILE A 250 18.05 -18.83 -10.89
C ILE A 250 18.01 -18.78 -12.41
N ALA A 251 16.86 -18.36 -12.94
CA ALA A 251 16.71 -18.08 -14.36
C ALA A 251 17.58 -16.90 -14.76
N ASP A 252 18.10 -16.93 -15.99
CA ASP A 252 18.93 -15.84 -16.50
C ASP A 252 18.14 -14.53 -16.56
N THR A 253 18.83 -13.40 -16.32
CA THR A 253 18.28 -12.05 -16.14
C THR A 253 17.29 -11.88 -14.97
N ARG A 254 17.06 -12.92 -14.15
CA ARG A 254 16.11 -12.89 -13.03
C ARG A 254 16.83 -13.00 -11.69
N ALA A 255 16.04 -12.85 -10.63
CA ALA A 255 16.51 -13.01 -9.27
C ALA A 255 15.81 -14.16 -8.55
N LYS A 256 16.51 -14.69 -7.56
CA LYS A 256 15.94 -15.49 -6.48
C LYS A 256 15.95 -14.64 -5.21
N VAL A 257 14.80 -14.58 -4.54
CA VAL A 257 14.64 -13.87 -3.26
C VAL A 257 14.96 -14.85 -2.13
N LEU A 258 15.74 -14.40 -1.16
CA LEU A 258 16.25 -15.21 -0.06
C LEU A 258 16.11 -14.42 1.25
N ILE A 259 15.87 -15.15 2.34
CA ILE A 259 15.96 -14.59 3.69
C ILE A 259 17.10 -15.33 4.42
N LEU A 260 18.23 -14.65 4.62
CA LEU A 260 19.44 -15.20 5.25
C LEU A 260 19.78 -14.36 6.48
N SER A 261 19.93 -14.97 7.65
CA SER A 261 20.14 -14.26 8.93
C SER A 261 19.21 -13.04 9.15
N GLY A 262 17.95 -13.13 8.67
CA GLY A 262 16.94 -12.06 8.77
C GLY A 262 17.02 -10.97 7.69
N GLU A 263 18.01 -11.01 6.81
CA GLU A 263 18.20 -10.08 5.71
C GLU A 263 17.41 -10.52 4.47
N ASN A 264 16.68 -9.57 3.86
CA ASN A 264 15.88 -9.81 2.65
C ASN A 264 16.70 -9.49 1.41
N ILE A 265 17.22 -10.53 0.76
CA ILE A 265 18.23 -10.44 -0.30
C ILE A 265 17.63 -10.85 -1.65
N ALA A 266 17.92 -10.07 -2.69
CA ALA A 266 17.64 -10.40 -4.08
C ALA A 266 18.94 -10.76 -4.79
N LEU A 267 19.09 -12.04 -5.12
CA LEU A 267 20.26 -12.59 -5.83
C LEU A 267 19.95 -12.67 -7.32
N PHE A 268 20.55 -11.79 -8.12
CA PHE A 268 20.36 -11.68 -9.57
C PHE A 268 21.40 -12.46 -10.35
N LYS A 269 20.95 -13.19 -11.37
CA LYS A 269 21.78 -13.83 -12.39
C LYS A 269 21.69 -13.07 -13.71
N TYR A 270 22.83 -12.75 -14.31
CA TYR A 270 22.92 -12.04 -15.58
C TYR A 270 24.31 -12.23 -16.18
N ASP A 271 24.44 -12.33 -17.49
CA ASP A 271 25.74 -12.36 -18.20
C ASP A 271 26.77 -13.35 -17.63
N GLY A 272 26.33 -14.53 -17.17
CA GLY A 272 27.20 -15.54 -16.54
C GLY A 272 27.73 -15.13 -15.15
N LYS A 273 27.11 -14.14 -14.52
CA LYS A 273 27.48 -13.55 -13.24
C LYS A 273 26.32 -13.59 -12.24
N LEU A 274 26.66 -13.43 -10.96
CA LEU A 274 25.72 -13.29 -9.87
C LEU A 274 26.07 -12.08 -8.99
N SER A 275 25.06 -11.28 -8.64
CA SER A 275 25.16 -10.19 -7.66
C SER A 275 23.97 -10.22 -6.71
N ALA A 276 24.20 -9.85 -5.46
CA ALA A 276 23.16 -9.78 -4.43
C ALA A 276 22.98 -8.35 -3.92
N VAL A 277 21.73 -7.91 -3.89
CA VAL A 277 21.34 -6.60 -3.36
C VAL A 277 20.19 -6.74 -2.36
N HIS A 278 19.95 -5.70 -1.57
CA HIS A 278 18.79 -5.69 -0.68
C HIS A 278 17.50 -5.67 -1.51
N ASN A 279 16.52 -6.52 -1.17
CA ASN A 279 15.34 -6.76 -2.00
C ASN A 279 14.32 -5.59 -2.00
N LEU A 280 14.59 -4.49 -1.29
CA LEU A 280 13.71 -3.31 -1.26
C LEU A 280 14.31 -2.15 -2.04
N CYS A 281 13.64 -1.79 -3.13
CA CYS A 281 13.93 -0.62 -3.93
C CYS A 281 13.78 0.66 -3.11
N LYS A 282 14.82 1.49 -3.02
CA LYS A 282 14.77 2.76 -2.28
C LYS A 282 13.80 3.80 -2.82
N HIS A 283 13.34 3.68 -4.06
CA HIS A 283 12.34 4.60 -4.59
C HIS A 283 11.02 4.51 -3.82
N GLN A 284 10.41 3.32 -3.68
CA GLN A 284 9.13 3.14 -2.98
C GLN A 284 8.99 1.79 -2.24
N ASN A 285 10.09 1.15 -1.86
CA ASN A 285 10.13 -0.18 -1.23
C ASN A 285 9.56 -1.31 -2.11
N GLY A 286 9.71 -1.19 -3.43
CA GLY A 286 9.32 -2.23 -4.37
C GLY A 286 10.23 -3.48 -4.28
N PRO A 287 9.70 -4.69 -4.56
CA PRO A 287 10.46 -5.93 -4.47
C PRO A 287 11.42 -6.07 -5.66
N LEU A 288 12.70 -5.77 -5.48
CA LEU A 288 13.69 -5.82 -6.56
C LEU A 288 13.80 -7.22 -7.16
N GLY A 289 13.84 -8.26 -6.31
CA GLY A 289 13.98 -9.65 -6.73
C GLY A 289 12.80 -10.20 -7.53
N GLU A 290 11.70 -9.45 -7.63
CA GLU A 290 10.61 -9.76 -8.56
C GLU A 290 10.81 -9.21 -9.98
N GLY A 291 11.78 -8.30 -10.13
CA GLY A 291 12.20 -7.67 -11.37
C GLY A 291 13.14 -8.53 -12.20
N LYS A 292 13.96 -7.84 -13.00
CA LYS A 292 14.93 -8.44 -13.93
C LYS A 292 16.09 -7.49 -14.19
N VAL A 293 17.22 -8.03 -14.63
CA VAL A 293 18.32 -7.25 -15.18
C VAL A 293 17.97 -6.91 -16.63
N LEU A 294 17.98 -5.62 -16.96
CA LEU A 294 17.77 -5.08 -18.31
C LEU A 294 18.83 -4.02 -18.57
N ASP A 295 19.48 -4.07 -19.73
CA ASP A 295 20.49 -3.10 -20.13
C ASP A 295 21.57 -2.90 -19.04
N GLY A 296 21.99 -4.00 -18.41
CA GLY A 296 22.98 -4.00 -17.33
C GLY A 296 22.47 -3.54 -15.96
N CYS A 297 21.18 -3.22 -15.82
CA CYS A 297 20.59 -2.68 -14.60
C CYS A 297 19.50 -3.58 -14.01
N ILE A 298 19.54 -3.80 -12.70
CA ILE A 298 18.41 -4.34 -11.94
C ILE A 298 17.24 -3.37 -12.06
N THR A 299 16.17 -3.80 -12.73
CA THR A 299 14.98 -2.98 -12.97
C THR A 299 13.86 -3.42 -12.05
N CYS A 300 13.49 -2.53 -11.13
CA CYS A 300 12.38 -2.71 -10.20
C CYS A 300 11.06 -2.91 -10.99
N PRO A 301 10.27 -3.96 -10.68
CA PRO A 301 9.07 -4.28 -11.44
C PRO A 301 7.93 -3.26 -11.24
N TRP A 302 8.08 -2.31 -10.32
CA TRP A 302 7.08 -1.27 -10.06
C TRP A 302 7.19 -0.11 -11.03
N HIS A 303 8.21 0.74 -10.87
CA HIS A 303 8.34 1.99 -11.65
C HIS A 303 9.51 1.94 -12.64
N GLY A 304 10.05 0.75 -12.91
CA GLY A 304 11.24 0.59 -13.75
C GLY A 304 12.50 1.23 -13.14
N TYR A 305 12.49 1.50 -11.84
CA TYR A 305 13.61 2.14 -11.16
C TYR A 305 14.83 1.22 -11.17
N GLN A 306 16.00 1.76 -11.49
CA GLN A 306 17.17 0.97 -11.84
C GLN A 306 18.28 1.06 -10.81
N TYR A 307 18.99 -0.05 -10.62
CA TYR A 307 20.22 -0.12 -9.83
C TYR A 307 21.26 -0.94 -10.58
N LEU A 308 22.52 -0.53 -10.52
CA LEU A 308 23.63 -1.33 -11.01
C LEU A 308 23.81 -2.54 -10.08
N PRO A 309 23.86 -3.78 -10.60
CA PRO A 309 23.95 -4.97 -9.76
C PRO A 309 25.24 -5.03 -8.91
N GLU A 310 26.34 -4.52 -9.44
CA GLU A 310 27.68 -4.63 -8.84
C GLU A 310 27.90 -3.67 -7.66
N ASN A 311 27.11 -2.60 -7.53
CA ASN A 311 27.30 -1.62 -6.46
C ASN A 311 26.00 -1.09 -5.85
N GLY A 312 24.85 -1.53 -6.35
CA GLY A 312 23.54 -1.10 -5.86
C GLY A 312 23.23 0.37 -6.09
N GLN A 313 24.00 1.10 -6.91
CA GLN A 313 23.77 2.53 -7.18
C GLN A 313 22.80 2.70 -8.34
N SER A 314 21.91 3.68 -8.23
CA SER A 314 21.06 4.07 -9.35
C SER A 314 21.89 4.77 -10.44
N PRO A 315 21.64 4.51 -11.73
CA PRO A 315 22.25 5.28 -12.79
C PRO A 315 21.84 6.77 -12.71
N PRO A 316 22.71 7.71 -13.12
CA PRO A 316 22.35 9.12 -13.22
C PRO A 316 21.06 9.34 -14.02
N PRO A 317 20.21 10.32 -13.64
CA PRO A 317 20.42 11.37 -12.64
C PRO A 317 20.00 10.98 -11.21
N PHE A 318 19.71 9.71 -10.95
CA PHE A 318 19.21 9.25 -9.67
C PHE A 318 20.34 9.00 -8.66
N GLU A 319 20.07 9.18 -7.37
CA GLU A 319 21.09 9.12 -6.31
C GLU A 319 20.85 7.99 -5.31
N GLU A 320 19.71 7.32 -5.39
CA GLU A 320 19.29 6.26 -4.49
C GLU A 320 20.21 5.03 -4.60
N LYS A 321 20.47 4.38 -3.47
CA LYS A 321 21.43 3.27 -3.38
C LYS A 321 20.86 2.15 -2.52
N VAL A 322 21.09 0.90 -2.92
CA VAL A 322 20.74 -0.28 -2.11
C VAL A 322 22.00 -0.91 -1.53
N CYS A 323 21.85 -1.61 -0.39
CA CYS A 323 22.92 -2.43 0.15
C CYS A 323 23.23 -3.58 -0.81
N THR A 324 24.49 -4.00 -0.83
CA THR A 324 25.02 -5.13 -1.58
C THR A 324 25.54 -6.19 -0.63
N TYR A 325 25.62 -7.44 -1.10
CA TYR A 325 26.11 -8.58 -0.33
C TYR A 325 27.18 -9.33 -1.11
N ASP A 326 28.05 -10.02 -0.38
CA ASP A 326 29.02 -10.90 -1.01
C ASP A 326 28.37 -12.18 -1.52
N VAL A 327 28.76 -12.58 -2.72
CA VAL A 327 28.27 -13.78 -3.38
C VAL A 327 29.47 -14.65 -3.76
N MET A 328 29.32 -15.95 -3.60
CA MET A 328 30.30 -16.95 -4.00
C MET A 328 29.60 -18.10 -4.70
N VAL A 329 30.22 -18.64 -5.75
CA VAL A 329 29.78 -19.85 -6.43
C VAL A 329 30.82 -20.94 -6.21
N LYS A 330 30.40 -22.13 -5.81
CA LYS A 330 31.27 -23.31 -5.67
C LYS A 330 30.51 -24.57 -6.04
N ASN A 331 31.03 -25.36 -6.99
CA ASN A 331 30.43 -26.62 -7.43
C ASN A 331 28.94 -26.49 -7.83
N GLY A 332 28.58 -25.42 -8.55
CA GLY A 332 27.20 -25.15 -8.95
C GLY A 332 26.29 -24.57 -7.85
N ARG A 333 26.79 -24.47 -6.61
CA ARG A 333 26.07 -23.90 -5.46
C ARG A 333 26.42 -22.44 -5.25
N VAL A 334 25.42 -21.65 -4.88
CA VAL A 334 25.58 -20.25 -4.51
C VAL A 334 25.55 -20.09 -3.00
N TYR A 335 26.47 -19.29 -2.49
CA TYR A 335 26.57 -18.88 -1.10
C TYR A 335 26.56 -17.35 -1.02
N VAL A 336 25.93 -16.80 0.01
CA VAL A 336 25.85 -15.35 0.23
C VAL A 336 26.25 -15.03 1.66
N ASN A 337 27.08 -14.01 1.86
CA ASN A 337 27.32 -13.47 3.19
C ASN A 337 26.18 -12.48 3.51
N PRO A 338 25.32 -12.77 4.51
CA PRO A 338 24.16 -11.93 4.79
C PRO A 338 24.53 -10.62 5.49
N LYS A 339 25.79 -10.36 5.84
CA LYS A 339 26.20 -9.07 6.39
C LYS A 339 26.10 -7.98 5.30
N PRO A 340 25.18 -7.00 5.42
CA PRO A 340 25.03 -5.98 4.39
C PRO A 340 26.22 -5.02 4.40
N TYR A 341 26.72 -4.70 3.21
CA TYR A 341 27.63 -3.56 3.04
C TYR A 341 26.83 -2.24 3.00
N PRO A 342 27.45 -1.10 3.37
CA PRO A 342 26.81 0.20 3.23
C PRO A 342 26.27 0.44 1.81
N GLU A 343 25.17 1.18 1.72
CA GLU A 343 24.49 1.45 0.45
C GLU A 343 25.44 2.04 -0.60
N GLY A 344 25.44 1.47 -1.81
CA GLY A 344 26.30 1.93 -2.90
C GLY A 344 27.70 1.34 -2.94
N THR A 345 28.05 0.45 -2.01
CA THR A 345 29.36 -0.19 -1.96
C THR A 345 29.51 -1.19 -3.11
N ALA A 346 30.59 -1.08 -3.89
CA ALA A 346 30.86 -2.03 -4.96
C ALA A 346 31.28 -3.39 -4.40
N ARG A 347 30.63 -4.47 -4.87
CA ARG A 347 30.99 -5.86 -4.63
C ARG A 347 31.22 -6.57 -5.95
N PRO A 348 32.35 -7.30 -6.09
CA PRO A 348 32.61 -8.03 -7.32
C PRO A 348 31.52 -9.10 -7.53
N PRO A 349 30.95 -9.21 -8.74
CA PRO A 349 30.01 -10.27 -9.04
C PRO A 349 30.71 -11.64 -9.00
N ALA A 350 30.00 -12.66 -8.52
CA ALA A 350 30.49 -14.03 -8.59
C ALA A 350 30.34 -14.57 -10.02
N ILE A 351 31.41 -15.14 -10.57
CA ILE A 351 31.39 -15.74 -11.92
C ILE A 351 30.83 -17.15 -11.84
N ILE A 352 29.91 -17.49 -12.74
CA ILE A 352 29.41 -18.85 -12.93
C ILE A 352 30.40 -19.55 -13.87
N SER A 353 31.26 -20.39 -13.28
CA SER A 353 32.24 -21.22 -14.00
C SER A 353 31.63 -22.49 -14.58
#